data_AF-A0A4U2D713-F1
#
_entry.id   AF-A0A4U2D713-F1
#
_cell.length_a   1.000
_cell.length_b   1.000
_cell.length_c   1.000
_cell.angle_alpha   90.00
_cell.angle_beta   90.00
_cell.angle_gamma   90.00
#
_symmetry.space_group_name_H-M   'P 1'
#
loop_
_entity.id
_entity.type
_entity.pdbx_description
1 polymer ?
#
loop_
_entity_poly.entity_id
_entity_poly.type
_entity_poly.pdbx_seq_one_letter_code
_entity_poly.pdbx_strand_id
1 'polypeptide(L)' 'ARTITTTTRTLNKILAESKPTHIIAVFDHHLQDRGWRAEVLPAYKQNRKPMPEPLLKGLDAIQQAWWELGIDSLLS' A
#
# COMPACT_ATOMS: atom_id res chain seq x y z
N ALA A 1 1.08 14.12 -5.16
CA ALA A 1 -0.08 15.01 -4.97
C ALA A 1 -1.42 14.28 -5.20
N ARG A 2 -1.83 13.99 -6.44
CA ARG A 2 -3.16 13.41 -6.73
C ARG A 2 -3.47 12.10 -5.96
N THR A 3 -2.55 11.13 -5.96
CA THR A 3 -2.74 9.84 -5.28
C THR A 3 -3.01 10.00 -3.79
N ILE A 4 -2.26 10.89 -3.12
CA ILE A 4 -2.45 11.22 -1.70
C ILE A 4 -3.85 11.78 -1.50
N THR A 5 -4.24 12.82 -2.22
CA THR A 5 -5.57 13.43 -2.09
C THR A 5 -6.71 12.42 -2.27
N THR A 6 -6.61 11.57 -3.30
CA THR A 6 -7.65 10.57 -3.58
C THR A 6 -7.69 9.46 -2.53
N THR A 7 -6.54 8.99 -2.04
CA THR A 7 -6.49 7.92 -1.03
C THR A 7 -6.90 8.43 0.34
N THR A 8 -6.45 9.61 0.76
CA THR A 8 -6.91 10.29 1.99
C THR A 8 -8.43 10.45 2.02
N ARG A 9 -9.05 10.87 0.90
CA ARG A 9 -10.52 10.98 0.82
C ARG A 9 -11.20 9.63 1.02
N THR A 10 -10.66 8.58 0.40
CA THR A 10 -11.18 7.21 0.55
C THR A 10 -11.02 6.70 1.98
N LEU A 11 -9.86 6.93 2.62
CA LEU A 11 -9.60 6.52 3.99
C LEU A 11 -10.54 7.21 4.98
N ASN A 12 -10.77 8.52 4.83
CA ASN A 12 -11.75 9.24 5.64
C ASN A 12 -13.16 8.65 5.52
N LYS A 13 -13.56 8.22 4.31
CA LYS A 13 -14.83 7.53 4.09
C LYS A 13 -14.87 6.18 4.81
N ILE A 14 -13.81 5.38 4.70
CA ILE A 14 -13.68 4.08 5.40
C ILE A 14 -13.78 4.28 6.92
N LEU A 15 -13.08 5.27 7.48
CA LEU A 15 -13.10 5.57 8.92
C LEU A 15 -14.52 5.96 9.38
N ALA A 16 -15.21 6.82 8.62
CA ALA A 16 -16.56 7.26 8.95
C ALA A 16 -17.60 6.12 8.91
N GLU A 17 -17.46 5.21 7.94
CA GLU A 17 -18.39 4.08 7.75
C GLU A 17 -18.13 2.93 8.72
N SER A 18 -16.86 2.54 8.91
CA SER A 18 -16.50 1.35 9.69
C SER A 18 -16.32 1.61 11.18
N LYS A 19 -16.09 2.87 11.58
CA LYS A 19 -15.82 3.28 12.98
C LYS A 19 -14.89 2.29 13.71
N PRO A 20 -13.71 2.01 13.14
CA PRO A 20 -12.86 0.95 13.66
C PRO A 20 -12.26 1.38 15.01
N THR A 21 -12.04 0.43 15.89
CA THR A 21 -11.26 0.68 17.12
C THR A 21 -9.75 0.69 16.85
N HIS A 22 -9.31 -0.02 15.81
CA HIS A 22 -7.91 -0.13 15.40
C HIS A 22 -7.83 -0.25 13.87
N ILE A 23 -6.79 0.31 13.27
CA ILE A 23 -6.56 0.28 11.83
C ILE A 23 -5.05 0.20 11.55
N ILE A 24 -4.68 -0.52 10.49
CA ILE A 24 -3.31 -0.62 10.01
C ILE A 24 -3.29 -0.69 8.49
N ALA A 25 -2.33 -0.01 7.86
CA ALA A 25 -2.06 -0.12 6.43
C ALA A 25 -0.94 -1.14 6.21
N VAL A 26 -1.19 -2.20 5.43
CA VAL A 26 -0.17 -3.18 5.07
C VAL A 26 0.36 -2.85 3.68
N PHE A 27 1.66 -2.59 3.60
CA PHE A 27 2.37 -2.37 2.35
C PHE A 27 3.23 -3.60 2.05
N ASP A 28 3.09 -4.15 0.83
CA ASP A 28 3.97 -5.20 0.35
C ASP A 28 5.40 -4.66 0.18
N HIS A 29 6.40 -5.43 0.60
CA HIS A 29 7.81 -5.15 0.34
C HIS A 29 8.09 -4.96 -1.16
N HIS A 30 8.92 -3.96 -1.48
CA HIS A 30 9.42 -3.71 -2.84
C HIS A 30 10.40 -4.75 -3.36
N LEU A 31 10.86 -5.64 -2.48
CA LEU A 31 11.83 -6.66 -2.84
C LEU A 31 11.24 -7.55 -3.94
N GLN A 32 12.07 -7.89 -4.92
CA GLN A 32 11.72 -8.80 -6.03
C GLN A 32 11.47 -10.24 -5.56
N ASP A 33 11.48 -10.48 -4.25
CA ASP A 33 11.11 -11.77 -3.69
C ASP A 33 9.63 -12.03 -4.00
N ARG A 34 9.42 -12.99 -4.90
CA ARG A 34 8.07 -13.39 -5.32
C ARG A 34 7.39 -14.31 -4.30
N GLY A 35 8.06 -14.58 -3.17
CA GLY A 35 7.61 -15.39 -2.05
C GLY A 35 7.45 -16.87 -2.41
N TRP A 36 7.12 -17.68 -1.40
CA TRP A 36 6.97 -19.15 -1.53
C TRP A 36 6.02 -19.60 -2.66
N ARG A 37 5.03 -18.77 -3.02
CA ARG A 37 4.10 -19.10 -4.12
C ARG A 37 4.81 -19.18 -5.47
N ALA A 38 5.87 -18.41 -5.66
CA ALA A 38 6.68 -18.49 -6.86
C ALA A 38 7.56 -19.73 -6.92
N GLU A 39 7.96 -20.28 -5.77
CA GLU A 39 8.70 -21.54 -5.69
C GLU A 39 7.79 -22.72 -6.08
N VAL A 40 6.54 -22.71 -5.60
CA VAL A 40 5.54 -23.73 -5.93
C VAL A 40 4.99 -23.57 -7.35
N LEU A 41 4.83 -22.33 -7.82
CA LEU A 41 4.30 -21.99 -9.15
C LEU A 41 5.17 -20.91 -9.82
N PRO A 42 6.17 -21.29 -10.63
CA PRO A 42 7.10 -20.34 -11.26
C PRO A 42 6.45 -19.31 -12.20
N ALA A 43 5.28 -19.60 -12.75
CA ALA A 43 4.53 -18.64 -13.57
C ALA A 43 3.74 -17.60 -12.74
N TYR A 44 3.68 -17.75 -11.41
CA TYR A 44 2.88 -16.89 -10.54
C TYR A 44 3.31 -15.43 -10.65
N LYS A 45 2.37 -14.57 -11.09
CA LYS A 45 2.54 -13.12 -11.27
C LYS A 45 3.70 -12.70 -12.19
N GLN A 46 4.26 -13.60 -13.01
CA GLN A 46 5.47 -13.36 -13.81
C GLN A 46 5.35 -12.17 -14.79
N ASN A 47 4.14 -11.88 -15.30
CA ASN A 47 3.91 -10.86 -16.32
C ASN A 47 3.39 -9.53 -15.74
N ARG A 48 3.58 -9.27 -14.45
CA ARG A 48 3.21 -7.97 -13.86
C ARG A 48 4.22 -6.91 -14.28
N LYS A 49 3.72 -5.77 -14.75
CA LYS A 49 4.55 -4.58 -14.96
C LYS A 49 5.08 -4.10 -13.60
N PRO A 50 6.32 -3.60 -13.53
CA PRO A 50 6.85 -3.00 -12.31
C PRO A 50 6.01 -1.78 -11.91
N MET A 51 6.10 -1.40 -10.64
CA MET A 51 5.49 -0.17 -10.16
C MET A 51 6.01 1.02 -10.97
N PRO A 52 5.13 1.94 -11.41
CA PRO A 52 5.57 3.17 -12.09
C PRO A 52 6.50 4.00 -11.21
N GLU A 53 7.58 4.55 -11.78
CA GLU A 53 8.59 5.32 -11.06
C GLU A 53 8.01 6.51 -10.25
N PRO A 54 7.05 7.30 -10.76
CA PRO A 54 6.45 8.38 -9.98
C PRO A 54 5.68 7.89 -8.76
N LEU A 55 5.11 6.68 -8.84
CA LEU A 55 4.42 6.07 -7.71
C LEU A 55 5.44 5.57 -6.68
N LEU A 56 6.49 4.87 -7.13
CA LEU A 56 7.56 4.39 -6.26
C LEU A 56 8.19 5.53 -5.45
N LYS A 57 8.57 6.63 -6.12
CA LYS A 57 9.11 7.83 -5.46
C LYS A 57 8.11 8.54 -4.55
N GLY A 58 6.82 8.28 -4.72
CA GLY A 58 5.75 8.91 -3.97
C GLY A 58 5.26 8.11 -2.76
N LEU A 59 5.75 6.89 -2.54
CA LEU A 59 5.23 6.00 -1.50
C LEU A 59 5.47 6.51 -0.09
N ASP A 60 6.64 7.07 0.20
CA ASP A 60 6.94 7.63 1.52
C ASP A 60 5.98 8.78 1.84
N ALA A 61 5.69 9.63 0.85
CA ALA A 61 4.72 10.73 1.02
C ALA A 61 3.28 10.22 1.18
N ILE A 62 2.93 9.08 0.58
CA ILE A 62 1.62 8.42 0.79
C ILE A 62 1.53 7.87 2.20
N GLN A 63 2.55 7.13 2.65
CA GLN A 63 2.63 6.58 4.01
C GLN A 63 2.56 7.69 5.07
N GLN A 64 3.33 8.76 4.88
CA GLN A 64 3.30 9.93 5.75
C GLN A 64 1.90 10.55 5.85
N ALA A 65 1.22 10.74 4.72
CA ALA A 65 -0.13 11.31 4.71
C ALA A 65 -1.18 10.40 5.36
N TRP A 66 -0.97 9.08 5.36
CA TRP A 66 -1.85 8.12 6.05
C TRP A 66 -1.55 8.06 7.54
N TRP A 67 -0.27 8.16 7.92
CA TRP A 67 0.14 8.29 9.31
C TRP A 67 -0.42 9.54 9.99
N GLU A 68 -0.47 10.67 9.26
CA GLU A 68 -1.14 11.90 9.72
C GLU A 68 -2.65 11.73 9.98
N LEU A 69 -3.29 10.70 9.41
CA LEU A 69 -4.68 10.31 9.71
C LEU A 69 -4.78 9.35 10.90
N GLY A 70 -3.66 9.03 11.55
CA GLY A 70 -3.58 8.04 12.64
C GLY A 70 -3.51 6.58 12.16
N ILE A 71 -3.19 6.35 10.89
CA ILE A 71 -3.10 5.00 10.33
C ILE A 71 -1.63 4.59 10.22
N ASP A 72 -1.21 3.69 11.09
CA ASP A 72 0.15 3.16 11.07
C ASP A 72 0.38 2.23 9.87
N SER A 73 1.63 2.13 9.41
CA SER A 73 2.01 1.36 8.23
C SER A 73 2.93 0.20 8.61
N LEU A 74 2.50 -1.02 8.29
CA LEU A 74 3.33 -2.22 8.37
C LEU A 74 3.95 -2.50 7.00
N LEU A 75 5.28 -2.55 6.96
CA LEU A 75 6.01 -3.10 5.83
C LEU A 75 6.06 -4.62 6.00
N SER A 76 5.34 -5.35 5.15
CA SER A 76 5.33 -6.82 5.12
C SER A 76 6.31 -7.36 4.12
#